data_AF-J8HA31-F1
#
_entry.id   AF-J8HA31-F1
#
_cell.length_a   1.000
_cell.length_b   1.000
_cell.length_c   1.000
_cell.angle_alpha   90.00
_cell.angle_beta   90.00
_cell.angle_gamma   90.00
#
_symmetry.space_group_name_H-M   'P 1'
#
loop_
_entity.id
_entity.type
_entity.pdbx_description
1 polymer ?
#
loop_
_entity_poly.entity_id
_entity_poly.type
_entity_poly.pdbx_seq_one_letter_code
_entity_poly.pdbx_strand_id
1 'polypeptide(L)' 'MSFSTELINQSTNNLVSHLAILFVPPLIVVILLALIVRRYFYGNFTRQLFGPAAACIVVCWIWFYMSKLM' A
#
# COMPACT_ATOMS: atom_id res chain seq x y z
N MET A 1 24.05 22.25 -18.02
CA MET A 1 23.15 21.07 -18.03
C MET A 1 22.67 20.79 -16.59
N SER A 2 21.80 21.63 -16.02
CA SER A 2 21.22 21.38 -14.67
C SER A 2 19.69 21.54 -14.62
N PHE A 3 19.12 22.38 -15.49
CA PHE A 3 17.68 22.65 -15.54
C PHE A 3 16.84 21.41 -15.87
N SER A 4 17.31 20.58 -16.82
CA SER A 4 16.63 19.34 -17.22
C SER A 4 16.60 18.31 -16.08
N THR A 5 17.69 18.20 -15.31
CA THR A 5 17.80 17.27 -14.17
C THR A 5 16.95 17.70 -12.99
N GLU A 6 16.80 19.01 -12.71
CA GLU A 6 15.94 19.51 -11.64
C GLU A 6 14.45 19.30 -11.94
N LEU A 7 14.02 19.54 -13.19
CA LEU A 7 12.65 19.27 -13.64
C LEU A 7 12.30 17.77 -13.58
N ILE A 8 13.22 16.91 -14.01
CA ILE A 8 13.04 15.45 -13.90
C ILE A 8 12.99 15.04 -12.42
N ASN A 9 13.83 15.61 -11.57
CA ASN A 9 13.84 15.26 -10.16
C ASN A 9 12.54 15.69 -9.45
N GLN A 10 12.01 16.88 -9.75
CA GLN A 10 10.72 17.33 -9.25
C GLN A 10 9.54 16.49 -9.75
N SER A 11 9.51 16.15 -11.05
CA SER A 11 8.42 15.33 -11.59
C SER A 11 8.43 13.91 -11.01
N THR A 12 9.63 13.34 -10.83
CA THR A 12 9.83 12.03 -10.20
C THR A 12 9.39 12.07 -8.74
N ASN A 13 9.73 13.13 -8.00
CA ASN A 13 9.32 13.26 -6.60
C ASN A 13 7.79 13.37 -6.44
N ASN A 14 7.10 14.09 -7.33
CA ASN A 14 5.64 14.17 -7.31
C ASN A 14 4.98 12.82 -7.63
N LEU A 15 5.50 12.08 -8.61
CA LEU A 15 5.02 10.73 -8.93
C LEU A 15 5.22 9.77 -7.76
N VAL A 16 6.41 9.76 -7.17
CA VAL A 16 6.73 8.92 -6.01
C VAL A 16 5.87 9.28 -4.81
N SER A 17 5.67 10.57 -4.54
CA SER A 17 4.79 11.04 -3.46
C SER A 17 3.34 10.60 -3.66
N HIS A 18 2.83 10.70 -4.89
CA HIS A 18 1.47 10.28 -5.22
C HIS A 18 1.29 8.75 -5.09
N LEU A 19 2.26 7.97 -5.58
CA LEU A 19 2.28 6.52 -5.42
C LEU A 19 2.42 6.11 -3.95
N ALA A 20 3.23 6.84 -3.17
CA ALA A 20 3.39 6.59 -1.75
C ALA A 20 2.06 6.78 -1.00
N ILE A 21 1.30 7.84 -1.28
CA ILE A 21 -0.01 8.05 -0.65
C ILE A 21 -1.00 6.92 -1.01
N LEU A 22 -0.92 6.40 -2.23
CA LEU A 22 -1.82 5.33 -2.69
C LEU A 22 -1.52 4.00 -2.00
N PHE A 23 -0.25 3.62 -1.88
CA PHE A 23 0.15 2.28 -1.47
C PHE A 23 0.66 2.18 -0.03
N VAL A 24 1.23 3.24 0.56
CA VAL A 24 1.81 3.16 1.91
C VAL A 24 0.76 2.84 2.98
N PRO A 25 -0.41 3.50 3.04
CA PRO A 25 -1.42 3.21 4.06
C PRO A 25 -1.92 1.76 4.07
N PRO A 26 -2.35 1.14 2.94
CA PRO A 26 -2.83 -0.23 2.95
C PRO A 26 -1.70 -1.22 3.25
N LEU A 27 -0.46 -0.92 2.84
CA LEU A 27 0.70 -1.77 3.09
C LEU A 27 1.06 -1.80 4.58
N ILE A 28 0.97 -0.65 5.28
CA ILE A 28 1.13 -0.59 6.75
C ILE A 28 0.08 -1.46 7.45
N VAL A 29 -1.18 -1.36 7.02
CA VAL A 29 -2.27 -2.17 7.59
C VAL A 29 -2.00 -3.66 7.40
N VAL A 30 -1.62 -4.08 6.19
CA VAL A 30 -1.30 -5.48 5.90
C VAL A 30 -0.11 -5.98 6.73
N ILE A 31 0.95 -5.18 6.89
CA ILE A 31 2.12 -5.56 7.71
C ILE A 31 1.74 -5.74 9.18
N LEU A 32 0.96 -4.81 9.76
CA LEU A 32 0.49 -4.93 11.14
C LEU A 32 -0.34 -6.19 11.34
N LEU A 33 -1.24 -6.47 10.40
CA LEU A 33 -2.10 -7.64 10.42
C LEU A 33 -1.27 -8.93 10.28
N ALA A 34 -0.22 -8.92 9.44
CA ALA A 34 0.73 -10.04 9.31
C ALA A 34 1.46 -10.32 10.63
N LEU A 35 1.92 -9.28 11.32
CA LEU A 35 2.61 -9.40 12.61
C LEU A 35 1.69 -9.97 13.69
N ILE A 36 0.44 -9.51 13.75
CA ILE A 36 -0.58 -10.02 14.69
C ILE A 36 -0.89 -11.48 14.39
N VAL A 37 -1.18 -11.80 13.13
CA VAL A 37 -1.50 -13.19 12.71
C VAL A 37 -0.34 -14.12 13.01
N ARG A 38 0.90 -13.72 12.69
CA ARG A 38 2.09 -14.51 13.00
C ARG A 38 2.28 -14.72 14.50
N ARG A 39 1.95 -13.74 15.34
CA ARG A 39 2.18 -13.81 16.79
C ARG A 39 1.10 -14.61 17.53
N TYR A 40 -0.16 -14.47 17.14
CA TYR A 40 -1.30 -15.02 17.89
C TYR A 40 -1.94 -16.24 17.21
N PHE A 41 -1.82 -16.36 15.90
CA PHE A 41 -2.51 -17.40 15.12
C PHE A 41 -1.49 -18.22 14.32
N TYR A 42 -0.71 -19.01 15.05
CA TYR A 42 0.22 -19.98 14.47
C TYR A 42 -0.54 -21.23 13.97
N GLY A 43 -1.33 -21.07 12.91
CA GLY A 43 -2.12 -22.14 12.31
C GLY A 43 -2.16 -22.06 10.78
N ASN A 44 -2.17 -23.20 10.10
CA ASN A 44 -2.22 -23.25 8.63
C ASN A 44 -3.45 -22.53 8.05
N PHE A 45 -4.56 -22.50 8.80
CA PHE A 45 -5.80 -21.85 8.41
C PHE A 45 -5.67 -20.31 8.29
N THR A 46 -5.08 -19.66 9.29
CA THR A 46 -4.86 -18.21 9.27
C THR A 46 -3.83 -17.80 8.23
N ARG A 47 -2.85 -18.66 7.91
CA ARG A 47 -1.88 -18.41 6.84
C ARG A 47 -2.51 -18.45 5.44
N GLN A 48 -3.49 -19.33 5.21
CA GLN A 48 -4.22 -19.40 3.93
C GLN A 48 -5.21 -18.25 3.75
N LEU A 49 -5.89 -17.83 4.83
CA LEU A 49 -6.86 -16.72 4.78
C LEU A 49 -6.20 -15.33 4.77
N PHE A 50 -4.96 -15.22 5.22
CA PHE A 50 -4.25 -13.94 5.26
C PHE A 50 -4.04 -13.33 3.86
N GLY A 51 -3.69 -14.14 2.87
CA GLY A 51 -3.50 -13.66 1.48
C GLY A 51 -4.76 -13.04 0.88
N PRO A 52 -5.90 -13.76 0.85
CA PRO A 52 -7.18 -13.22 0.40
C PRO A 52 -7.62 -11.98 1.18
N ALA A 53 -7.44 -11.98 2.51
CA ALA A 53 -7.78 -10.83 3.35
C ALA A 53 -6.93 -9.59 3.02
N ALA A 54 -5.61 -9.76 2.86
CA ALA A 54 -4.71 -8.69 2.46
C ALA A 54 -5.07 -8.13 1.07
N ALA A 55 -5.39 -8.99 0.12
CA ALA A 55 -5.84 -8.57 -1.21
C ALA A 55 -7.14 -7.75 -1.13
N CYS A 56 -8.12 -8.17 -0.33
CA CYS A 56 -9.36 -7.41 -0.12
C CYS A 56 -9.09 -6.03 0.48
N ILE A 57 -8.21 -5.93 1.47
CA ILE A 57 -7.83 -4.64 2.10
C ILE A 57 -7.22 -3.69 1.05
N VAL A 58 -6.33 -4.18 0.21
CA VAL A 58 -5.69 -3.38 -0.84
C VAL A 58 -6.71 -2.93 -1.89
N VAL A 59 -7.58 -3.82 -2.36
CA VAL A 59 -8.61 -3.50 -3.36
C VAL A 59 -9.63 -2.50 -2.81
N CYS A 60 -10.12 -2.71 -1.58
CA CYS A 60 -11.04 -1.78 -0.92
C CYS A 60 -10.40 -0.39 -0.71
N TRP A 61 -9.10 -0.34 -0.39
CA TRP A 61 -8.38 0.92 -0.24
C TRP A 61 -8.29 1.69 -1.55
N ILE A 62 -7.90 1.01 -2.64
CA ILE A 62 -7.82 1.60 -3.98
C ILE A 62 -9.19 2.12 -4.41
N TRP A 63 -10.25 1.33 -4.19
CA TRP A 63 -11.63 1.73 -4.50
C TRP A 63 -12.06 2.97 -3.70
N PHE A 64 -11.81 2.98 -2.39
CA PHE A 64 -12.16 4.11 -1.52
C PHE A 64 -11.41 5.38 -1.93
N TYR A 65 -10.12 5.28 -2.24
CA TYR A 65 -9.32 6.40 -2.69
C TYR A 65 -9.79 6.95 -4.04
N MET A 66 -10.11 6.08 -5.01
CA MET A 66 -10.70 6.48 -6.28
C MET A 66 -12.07 7.13 -6.13
N SER A 67 -12.93 6.60 -5.24
CA SER A 67 -14.26 7.17 -4.97
C SER A 67 -14.21 8.55 -4.32
N LYS A 68 -13.10 8.89 -3.67
CA LYS A 68 -12.92 10.19 -3.00
C LYS A 68 -12.27 11.25 -3.90
N LEU A 69 -11.66 10.82 -5.00
CA LEU A 69 -11.02 11.65 -6.02
C LEU A 69 -12.00 12.11 -7.11
N MET A 70 -13.13 11.41 -7.24
CA MET A 70 -14.23 11.65 -8.17
C MET A 70 -15.29 12.55 -7.53
#